data_AF-H0QN37-F1
#
_entry.id   AF-H0QN37-F1
#
_cell.length_a   1.000
_cell.length_b   1.000
_cell.length_c   1.000
_cell.angle_alpha   90.00
_cell.angle_beta   90.00
_cell.angle_gamma   90.00
#
_symmetry.space_group_name_H-M   'P 1'
#
loop_
_entity.id
_entity.type
_entity.pdbx_description
1 polymer ?
#
loop_
_entity_poly.entity_id
_entity_poly.type
_entity_poly.pdbx_seq_one_letter_code
_entity_poly.pdbx_strand_id
1 'polypeptide(L)'
;PPDRAPGTQWSQDTPWSQSAPSFQGTPSFQDTQGPRPGYTGRTGDGTALFAFSGPVNPATIRKIACDADLIPVVLGSDGRILDIGRASRVFPPHIRKAIMARDQGCAFPDCTIPAPWCEAHHITYWSRGGTTGTGNGVLLCTHHHHLIHKELWTIEIT
;
A
#
# COMPACT_ATOMS: atom_id res chain seq x y z
N PRO A 1 0.35 -11.18 21.35
CA PRO A 1 1.23 -11.23 20.17
C PRO A 1 0.52 -10.63 18.94
N PRO A 2 0.67 -9.34 18.65
CA PRO A 2 -0.05 -8.74 17.54
C PRO A 2 0.74 -8.90 16.23
N ASP A 3 0.29 -9.90 15.49
CA ASP A 3 0.19 -10.06 14.04
C ASP A 3 0.90 -9.05 13.12
N ARG A 4 1.87 -9.63 12.40
CA ARG A 4 2.57 -9.17 11.19
C ARG A 4 1.62 -8.48 10.21
N ALA A 5 1.97 -7.27 9.74
CA ALA A 5 1.29 -6.67 8.59
C ALA A 5 1.41 -7.65 7.40
N PRO A 6 0.28 -8.08 6.78
CA PRO A 6 0.34 -8.98 5.64
C PRO A 6 1.00 -8.23 4.48
N GLY A 7 2.11 -8.77 3.99
CA GLY A 7 2.69 -8.30 2.73
C GLY A 7 4.04 -7.59 2.83
N THR A 8 4.76 -7.56 3.97
CA THR A 8 6.14 -7.02 3.98
C THR A 8 7.12 -7.97 4.68
N GLN A 9 8.11 -8.45 3.94
CA GLN A 9 9.22 -9.24 4.47
C GLN A 9 10.48 -8.38 4.57
N TRP A 10 11.21 -8.53 5.68
CA TRP A 10 12.43 -7.80 5.99
C TRP A 10 13.58 -8.79 6.20
N SER A 11 14.71 -8.54 5.53
CA SER A 11 15.98 -9.21 5.80
C SER A 11 17.09 -8.17 5.96
N GLN A 12 18.04 -8.46 6.86
CA GLN A 12 19.34 -7.81 6.87
C GLN A 12 20.24 -8.66 5.98
N ASP A 13 20.71 -8.10 4.87
CA ASP A 13 21.50 -8.87 3.92
C ASP A 13 22.98 -8.86 4.28
N THR A 14 23.56 -10.06 4.34
CA THR A 14 25.00 -10.32 4.16
C THR A 14 25.35 -10.29 2.66
N PRO A 15 26.60 -9.98 2.26
CA PRO A 15 26.88 -9.53 0.89
C PRO A 15 26.87 -10.64 -0.19
N TRP A 16 26.06 -10.41 -1.24
CA TRP A 16 26.09 -10.83 -2.67
C TRP A 16 26.20 -12.31 -3.09
N SER A 17 25.26 -12.77 -3.96
CA SER A 17 25.57 -13.38 -5.27
C SER A 17 24.36 -13.32 -6.23
N GLN A 18 24.67 -13.10 -7.51
CA GLN A 18 23.78 -12.64 -8.58
C GLN A 18 23.05 -13.80 -9.27
N SER A 19 21.86 -13.54 -9.85
CA SER A 19 21.50 -13.75 -11.28
C SER A 19 19.99 -13.59 -11.51
N ALA A 20 19.60 -12.69 -12.43
CA ALA A 20 18.23 -12.52 -12.92
C ALA A 20 18.05 -13.20 -14.29
N PRO A 21 16.91 -13.85 -14.59
CA PRO A 21 16.51 -14.16 -15.96
C PRO A 21 15.52 -13.13 -16.53
N SER A 22 15.59 -12.99 -17.85
CA SER A 22 14.89 -12.05 -18.72
C SER A 22 13.41 -12.37 -18.93
N PHE A 23 12.55 -11.36 -18.90
CA PHE A 23 11.12 -11.47 -19.23
C PHE A 23 10.87 -11.04 -20.69
N GLN A 24 10.56 -11.99 -21.56
CA GLN A 24 9.96 -11.74 -22.87
C GLN A 24 8.54 -12.32 -22.86
N GLY A 25 7.54 -11.46 -23.00
CA GLY A 25 6.15 -11.89 -23.16
C GLY A 25 5.15 -10.78 -22.91
N THR A 26 4.49 -10.30 -23.96
CA THR A 26 3.27 -9.50 -23.86
C THR A 26 2.07 -10.43 -24.06
N PRO A 27 0.98 -10.32 -23.26
CA PRO A 27 -0.30 -10.87 -23.66
C PRO A 27 -1.30 -9.75 -24.01
N SER A 28 -1.89 -9.92 -25.18
CA SER A 28 -2.97 -9.18 -25.80
C SER A 28 -4.25 -9.16 -24.95
N PHE A 29 -4.87 -7.99 -24.82
CA PHE A 29 -6.18 -7.77 -24.20
C PHE A 29 -7.30 -8.05 -25.22
N GLN A 30 -8.18 -9.01 -24.94
CA GLN A 30 -9.44 -9.18 -25.69
C GLN A 30 -10.60 -8.72 -24.82
N ASP A 31 -11.30 -7.72 -25.33
CA ASP A 31 -12.46 -7.06 -24.74
C ASP A 31 -13.69 -7.98 -24.85
N THR A 32 -14.30 -8.35 -23.72
CA THR A 32 -15.62 -9.02 -23.70
C THR A 32 -16.56 -8.26 -22.77
N GLN A 33 -17.35 -7.38 -23.38
CA GLN A 33 -18.46 -6.68 -22.73
C GLN A 33 -19.64 -7.65 -22.56
N GLY A 34 -19.88 -8.09 -21.32
CA GLY A 34 -21.09 -8.78 -20.89
C GLY A 34 -21.97 -7.90 -19.98
N PRO A 35 -23.28 -8.15 -19.88
CA PRO A 35 -24.25 -7.22 -19.29
C PRO A 35 -24.11 -7.12 -17.76
N ARG A 36 -24.18 -5.89 -17.25
CA ARG A 36 -24.06 -5.58 -15.80
C ARG A 36 -25.33 -6.03 -15.05
N PRO A 37 -25.26 -6.93 -14.05
CA PRO A 37 -26.38 -7.19 -13.17
C PRO A 37 -26.56 -6.05 -12.17
N GLY A 38 -27.83 -5.68 -11.94
CA GLY A 38 -28.25 -4.59 -11.07
C GLY A 38 -27.72 -4.68 -9.64
N TYR A 39 -27.44 -3.52 -9.05
CA TYR A 39 -27.00 -3.35 -7.68
C TYR A 39 -28.16 -3.69 -6.71
N THR A 40 -28.31 -4.96 -6.37
CA THR A 40 -28.97 -5.36 -5.13
C THR A 40 -27.93 -5.19 -4.01
N GLY A 41 -28.12 -4.17 -3.17
CA GLY A 41 -27.25 -3.88 -2.03
C GLY A 41 -27.16 -5.07 -1.09
N ARG A 42 -26.14 -5.91 -1.29
CA ARG A 42 -25.71 -6.89 -0.30
C ARG A 42 -25.11 -6.10 0.86
N THR A 43 -25.69 -6.26 2.04
CA THR A 43 -24.99 -6.00 3.30
C THR A 43 -23.80 -6.93 3.38
N GLY A 44 -22.68 -6.55 2.76
CA GLY A 44 -21.46 -7.33 2.81
C GLY A 44 -20.90 -7.33 4.23
N ASP A 45 -20.40 -8.48 4.66
CA ASP A 45 -19.63 -8.71 5.89
C ASP A 45 -18.24 -8.04 5.80
N GLY A 46 -18.22 -6.74 5.49
CA GLY A 46 -16.99 -5.96 5.46
C GLY A 46 -16.47 -5.74 6.87
N THR A 47 -15.16 -5.65 7.05
CA THR A 47 -14.56 -5.17 8.30
C THR A 47 -14.30 -3.68 8.16
N ALA A 48 -14.58 -2.90 9.21
CA ALA A 48 -14.23 -1.49 9.26
C ALA A 48 -13.25 -1.23 10.41
N LEU A 49 -12.28 -0.34 10.18
CA LEU A 49 -11.21 -0.02 11.11
C LEU A 49 -11.09 1.50 11.21
N PHE A 50 -11.03 2.03 12.43
CA PHE A 50 -10.51 3.36 12.66
C PHE A 50 -8.98 3.31 12.77
N ALA A 51 -8.32 4.29 12.17
CA ALA A 51 -6.86 4.39 12.18
C ALA A 51 -6.23 4.35 13.59
N PHE A 52 -6.97 4.73 14.63
CA PHE A 52 -6.45 4.83 16.00
C PHE A 52 -7.17 3.97 17.04
N SER A 53 -8.44 3.60 16.80
CA SER A 53 -9.27 2.87 17.78
C SER A 53 -9.64 1.46 17.34
N GLY A 54 -9.10 0.98 16.20
CA GLY A 54 -9.24 -0.41 15.77
C GLY A 54 -10.61 -0.76 15.17
N PRO A 55 -11.02 -2.04 15.23
CA PRO A 55 -12.23 -2.52 14.58
C PRO A 55 -13.49 -1.82 15.06
N VAL A 56 -14.38 -1.54 14.11
CA VAL A 56 -15.65 -0.87 14.33
C VAL A 56 -16.71 -1.56 13.49
N ASN A 57 -17.95 -1.61 13.99
CA ASN A 57 -19.07 -2.14 13.24
C ASN A 57 -19.24 -1.35 11.93
N PRO A 58 -19.26 -2.00 10.75
CA PRO A 58 -19.44 -1.33 9.46
C PRO A 58 -20.69 -0.46 9.38
N ALA A 59 -21.76 -0.82 10.11
CA ALA A 59 -22.97 -0.01 10.19
C ALA A 59 -22.72 1.35 10.86
N THR A 60 -21.81 1.42 11.83
CA THR A 60 -21.40 2.68 12.47
C THR A 60 -20.60 3.55 11.51
N ILE A 61 -19.63 2.97 10.80
CA ILE A 61 -18.88 3.71 9.77
C ILE A 61 -19.80 4.21 8.66
N ARG A 62 -20.77 3.40 8.19
CA ARG A 62 -21.75 3.84 7.19
C ARG A 62 -22.55 5.06 7.66
N LYS A 63 -22.91 5.14 8.95
CA LYS A 63 -23.60 6.31 9.51
C LYS A 63 -22.71 7.55 9.51
N ILE A 64 -21.46 7.42 9.94
CA ILE A 64 -20.49 8.53 9.94
C ILE A 64 -20.20 8.99 8.51
N ALA A 65 -20.13 8.05 7.56
CA ALA A 65 -19.87 8.31 6.16
C ALA A 65 -20.97 9.12 5.46
N CYS A 66 -22.20 9.14 5.98
CA CYS A 66 -23.29 9.95 5.42
C CYS A 66 -23.04 11.47 5.54
N ASP A 67 -22.33 11.89 6.59
CA ASP A 67 -22.08 13.31 6.90
C ASP A 67 -20.62 13.72 6.67
N ALA A 68 -19.81 12.83 6.07
CA ALA A 68 -18.38 13.03 5.89
C ALA A 68 -18.01 13.25 4.42
N ASP A 69 -17.02 14.11 4.17
CA ASP A 69 -16.36 14.17 2.88
C ASP A 69 -15.48 12.92 2.69
N LEU A 70 -15.97 11.98 1.87
CA LEU A 70 -15.28 10.71 1.61
C LEU A 70 -14.29 10.84 0.46
N ILE A 71 -13.08 10.33 0.67
CA ILE A 71 -12.10 10.14 -0.41
C ILE A 71 -11.90 8.64 -0.59
N PRO A 72 -12.60 8.00 -1.54
CA PRO A 72 -12.53 6.56 -1.72
C PRO A 72 -11.14 6.13 -2.19
N VAL A 73 -10.60 5.12 -1.50
CA VAL A 73 -9.42 4.37 -1.94
C VAL A 73 -9.93 2.99 -2.29
N VAL A 74 -10.21 2.78 -3.58
CA VAL A 74 -10.69 1.48 -4.07
C VAL A 74 -9.48 0.71 -4.56
N LEU A 75 -9.25 -0.47 -3.98
CA LEU A 75 -8.28 -1.42 -4.49
C LEU A 75 -8.92 -2.16 -5.68
N GLY A 76 -9.10 -1.45 -6.81
CA GLY A 76 -9.61 -2.00 -8.08
C GLY A 76 -10.94 -1.48 -8.62
N SER A 77 -11.24 -1.88 -9.86
CA SER A 77 -12.41 -1.62 -10.75
C SER A 77 -12.81 -0.19 -11.13
N ASP A 78 -12.52 0.84 -10.34
CA ASP A 78 -12.70 2.24 -10.75
C ASP A 78 -11.34 2.95 -10.70
N GLY A 79 -10.61 2.87 -11.82
CA GLY A 79 -9.17 3.08 -11.87
C GLY A 79 -8.70 4.48 -11.50
N ARG A 80 -8.00 4.61 -10.37
CA ARG A 80 -7.01 5.68 -10.17
C ARG A 80 -5.63 5.13 -10.51
N ILE A 81 -4.76 5.99 -11.03
CA ILE A 81 -3.37 5.62 -11.30
C ILE A 81 -2.70 5.29 -9.97
N LEU A 82 -2.25 4.05 -9.78
CA LEU A 82 -1.55 3.61 -8.57
C LEU A 82 -0.02 3.60 -8.73
N ASP A 83 0.47 3.93 -9.94
CA ASP A 83 1.88 4.11 -10.26
C ASP A 83 2.01 5.16 -11.37
N ILE A 84 2.81 6.20 -11.11
CA ILE A 84 3.09 7.29 -12.06
C ILE A 84 4.53 7.22 -12.61
N GLY A 85 5.20 6.09 -12.44
CA GLY A 85 6.59 5.89 -12.80
C GLY A 85 7.48 6.90 -12.07
N ARG A 86 8.30 7.65 -12.81
CA ARG A 86 9.17 8.68 -12.23
C ARG A 86 8.70 10.11 -12.48
N ALA A 87 7.41 10.30 -12.80
CA ALA A 87 6.85 11.64 -13.05
C ALA A 87 6.93 12.56 -11.81
N SER A 88 7.01 12.00 -10.61
CA SER A 88 7.25 12.73 -9.37
C SER A 88 8.11 11.89 -8.42
N ARG A 89 8.99 12.55 -7.67
CA ARG A 89 9.68 11.93 -6.51
C ARG A 89 8.76 11.80 -5.30
N VAL A 90 7.79 12.70 -5.13
CA VAL A 90 6.89 12.70 -3.98
C VAL A 90 5.65 11.87 -4.32
N PHE A 91 5.28 10.95 -3.43
CA PHE A 91 4.06 10.16 -3.55
C PHE A 91 2.83 11.10 -3.53
N PRO A 92 2.06 11.20 -4.62
CA PRO A 92 0.84 12.02 -4.66
C PRO A 92 -0.18 11.52 -3.62
N PRO A 93 -1.13 12.37 -3.20
CA PRO A 93 -2.09 12.02 -2.15
C PRO A 93 -2.86 10.72 -2.39
N HIS A 94 -3.21 10.39 -3.64
CA HIS A 94 -3.94 9.16 -3.95
C HIS A 94 -3.08 7.90 -3.81
N ILE A 95 -1.81 7.93 -4.25
CA ILE A 95 -0.87 6.82 -4.06
C ILE A 95 -0.52 6.66 -2.58
N ARG A 96 -0.24 7.76 -1.88
CA ARG A 96 0.03 7.73 -0.43
C ARG A 96 -1.15 7.14 0.35
N LYS A 97 -2.39 7.50 0.02
CA LYS A 97 -3.58 6.93 0.65
C LYS A 97 -3.72 5.42 0.38
N ALA A 98 -3.39 4.96 -0.82
CA ALA A 98 -3.36 3.53 -1.12
C ALA A 98 -2.29 2.78 -0.30
N ILE A 99 -1.09 3.36 -0.16
CA ILE A 99 -0.02 2.79 0.69
C ILE A 99 -0.47 2.78 2.17
N MET A 100 -1.10 3.85 2.67
CA MET A 100 -1.66 3.89 4.03
C MET A 100 -2.71 2.81 4.27
N ALA A 101 -3.59 2.59 3.28
CA ALA A 101 -4.61 1.55 3.36
C ALA A 101 -4.02 0.13 3.32
N ARG A 102 -2.86 -0.07 2.67
CA ARG A 102 -2.15 -1.35 2.69
C ARG A 102 -1.42 -1.57 4.01
N ASP A 103 -0.58 -0.60 4.41
CA ASP A 103 0.39 -0.82 5.51
C ASP A 103 -0.23 -0.65 6.90
N GLN A 104 -1.29 0.16 7.04
CA GLN A 104 -1.99 0.47 8.30
C GLN A 104 -1.12 1.06 9.44
N GLY A 105 0.20 1.08 9.29
CA GLY A 105 1.19 1.50 10.27
C GLY A 105 2.60 1.48 9.69
N CYS A 106 3.60 1.65 10.55
CA CYS A 106 4.99 1.42 10.18
C CYS A 106 5.18 -0.05 9.81
N ALA A 107 5.69 -0.32 8.61
CA ALA A 107 5.86 -1.69 8.12
C ALA A 107 7.05 -2.43 8.76
N PHE A 108 7.94 -1.73 9.48
CA PHE A 108 9.06 -2.33 10.19
C PHE A 108 8.57 -3.34 11.26
N PRO A 109 9.20 -4.52 11.41
CA PRO A 109 8.75 -5.55 12.34
C PRO A 109 8.58 -5.02 13.77
N ASP A 110 7.51 -5.46 14.43
CA ASP A 110 7.15 -5.11 15.82
C ASP A 110 6.91 -3.60 16.09
N CYS A 111 6.87 -2.77 15.05
CA CYS A 111 6.55 -1.36 15.19
C CYS A 111 5.04 -1.14 15.20
N THR A 112 4.54 -0.42 16.20
CA THR A 112 3.10 -0.14 16.39
C THR A 112 2.71 1.29 16.01
N ILE A 113 3.62 2.06 15.40
CA ILE A 113 3.36 3.46 15.02
C ILE A 113 2.28 3.49 13.92
N PRO A 114 1.18 4.23 14.12
CA PRO A 114 0.07 4.29 13.17
C PRO A 114 0.44 5.06 11.89
N ALA A 115 -0.19 4.70 10.77
CA ALA A 115 0.10 5.24 9.44
C ALA A 115 0.16 6.78 9.34
N PRO A 116 -0.67 7.57 10.06
CA PRO A 116 -0.59 9.04 10.03
C PRO A 116 0.73 9.62 10.55
N TRP A 117 1.50 8.87 11.35
CA TRP A 117 2.81 9.26 11.86
C TRP A 117 3.97 8.66 11.05
N CYS A 118 3.67 8.05 9.90
CA CYS A 118 4.66 7.44 9.02
C CYS A 118 4.89 8.27 7.76
N GLU A 119 6.12 8.21 7.27
CA GLU A 119 6.57 8.75 6.00
C GLU A 119 6.51 7.65 4.94
N ALA A 120 6.18 8.02 3.69
CA ALA A 120 6.20 7.07 2.58
C ALA A 120 7.61 7.02 1.99
N HIS A 121 8.19 5.83 2.02
CA HIS A 121 9.55 5.55 1.62
C HIS A 121 9.59 4.71 0.32
N HIS A 122 10.56 4.99 -0.56
CA HIS A 122 10.78 4.21 -1.78
C HIS A 122 11.65 2.99 -1.51
N ILE A 123 11.13 1.77 -1.67
CA ILE A 123 11.88 0.52 -1.46
C ILE A 123 13.13 0.48 -2.32
N THR A 124 12.96 0.55 -3.64
CA THR A 124 14.04 0.94 -4.54
C THR A 124 14.10 2.45 -4.51
N TYR A 125 15.17 2.99 -3.93
CA TYR A 125 15.34 4.44 -3.82
C TYR A 125 15.09 5.13 -5.16
N TRP A 126 14.34 6.24 -5.14
CA TRP A 126 14.06 7.01 -6.34
C TRP A 126 15.35 7.49 -7.05
N SER A 127 16.37 7.87 -6.28
CA SER A 127 17.70 8.23 -6.79
C SER A 127 18.44 7.08 -7.47
N ARG A 128 18.08 5.84 -7.18
CA ARG A 128 18.60 4.61 -7.81
C ARG A 128 17.65 4.07 -8.89
N GLY A 129 16.66 4.87 -9.31
CA GLY A 129 15.78 4.54 -10.42
C GLY A 129 14.42 3.95 -10.05
N GLY A 130 14.08 3.85 -8.77
CA GLY A 130 12.76 3.35 -8.36
C GLY A 130 11.59 4.22 -8.80
N THR A 131 10.42 3.59 -8.99
CA THR A 131 9.18 4.26 -9.40
C THR A 131 8.39 4.77 -8.21
N THR A 132 7.51 5.73 -8.46
CA THR A 132 6.55 6.26 -7.50
C THR A 132 5.21 5.59 -7.78
N GLY A 133 5.03 4.43 -7.14
CA GLY A 133 3.82 3.65 -7.17
C GLY A 133 3.61 2.87 -5.89
N THR A 134 2.42 2.31 -5.69
CA THR A 134 2.09 1.52 -4.49
C THR A 134 3.02 0.33 -4.33
N GLY A 135 3.46 -0.31 -5.42
CA GLY A 135 4.38 -1.45 -5.41
C GLY A 135 5.83 -1.13 -5.04
N ASN A 136 6.23 0.15 -5.01
CA ASN A 136 7.58 0.57 -4.61
C ASN A 136 7.56 1.54 -3.41
N GLY A 137 6.40 1.77 -2.81
CA GLY A 137 6.23 2.63 -1.63
C GLY A 137 5.90 1.83 -0.38
N VAL A 138 6.44 2.21 0.77
CA VAL A 138 6.17 1.60 2.09
C VAL A 138 6.13 2.67 3.18
N LEU A 139 5.31 2.48 4.22
CA LEU A 139 5.27 3.37 5.37
C LEU A 139 6.32 3.03 6.43
N LEU A 140 7.07 4.04 6.86
CA LEU A 140 8.02 3.95 7.98
C LEU A 140 7.86 5.14 8.92
N CYS A 141 7.92 4.92 10.23
CA CYS A 141 8.02 6.02 11.19
C CYS A 141 9.36 6.74 11.04
N THR A 142 9.47 7.98 11.52
CA THR A 142 10.71 8.78 11.39
C THR A 142 11.95 8.06 11.93
N HIS A 143 11.83 7.25 12.99
CA HIS A 143 12.96 6.45 13.48
C HIS A 143 13.43 5.40 12.46
N HIS A 144 12.52 4.54 12.00
CA HIS A 144 12.86 3.47 11.05
C HIS A 144 13.18 4.02 9.65
N HIS A 145 12.60 5.14 9.24
CA HIS A 145 12.94 5.81 8.00
C HIS A 145 14.42 6.23 7.97
N HIS A 146 14.96 6.73 9.09
CA HIS A 146 16.40 7.01 9.19
C HIS A 146 17.25 5.74 9.33
N LEU A 147 16.76 4.71 10.03
CA LEU A 147 17.49 3.45 10.22
C LEU A 147 17.80 2.79 8.86
N ILE A 148 16.80 2.69 7.99
CA ILE A 148 16.97 2.01 6.69
C ILE A 148 17.93 2.76 5.74
N HIS A 149 18.15 4.05 5.95
CA HIS A 149 19.14 4.81 5.19
C HIS A 149 20.58 4.57 5.66
N LYS A 150 20.76 4.07 6.89
CA LYS A 150 22.07 3.82 7.50
C LYS A 150 22.57 2.38 7.30
N GLU A 151 21.67 1.44 7.10
CA GLU A 151 21.94 0.00 7.09
C GLU A 151 21.47 -0.66 5.78
N LEU A 152 21.96 -1.86 5.48
CA LEU A 152 21.61 -2.63 4.27
C LEU A 152 20.33 -3.46 4.50
N TRP A 153 19.20 -2.78 4.68
CA TRP A 153 17.90 -3.43 4.80
C TRP A 153 17.28 -3.68 3.43
N THR A 154 16.76 -4.90 3.24
CA THR A 154 15.95 -5.25 2.08
C THR A 154 14.48 -5.32 2.48
N ILE A 155 13.64 -4.67 1.66
CA ILE A 155 12.19 -4.59 1.84
C ILE A 155 11.54 -5.30 0.67
N GLU A 156 10.74 -6.33 0.94
CA GLU A 156 9.96 -7.02 -0.07
C GLU A 156 8.47 -6.86 0.22
N ILE A 157 7.71 -6.39 -0.77
CA ILE A 157 6.24 -6.36 -0.70
C ILE A 157 5.69 -7.65 -1.30
N THR A 158 4.84 -8.36 -0.56
CA THR A 158 4.15 -9.61 -0.94
C THR A 158 2.65 -9.39 -1.13
#